data_AF-A0AB39VKG4-F1
#
_entry.id   AF-A0AB39VKG4-F1
#
_cell.length_a   1.000
_cell.length_b   1.000
_cell.length_c   1.000
_cell.angle_alpha   90.00
_cell.angle_beta   90.00
_cell.angle_gamma   90.00
#
_symmetry.space_group_name_H-M   'P 1'
#
loop_
_entity.id
_entity.type
_entity.pdbx_description
1 polymer ?
#
loop_
_entity_poly.entity_id
_entity_poly.type
_entity_poly.pdbx_seq_one_letter_code
_entity_poly.pdbx_strand_id
1 'polypeptide(L)' 'MEGKQLNEERTASSEDVQAVIGRVVSSLIIAGKPIYLQEIAAMLMHQANEATDPGLKKHCLEALRLIADKMN' A
#
# COMPACT_ATOMS: atom_id res chain seq x y z
N MET A 1 17.58 6.72 25.27
CA MET A 1 16.35 7.28 24.66
C MET A 1 16.03 6.46 23.41
N GLU A 2 15.75 5.17 23.56
CA GLU A 2 15.70 4.24 22.41
C GLU A 2 14.28 3.76 22.07
N GLY A 3 13.30 4.02 22.94
CA GLY A 3 11.91 3.58 22.74
C GLY A 3 11.01 4.51 21.91
N LYS A 4 11.41 5.78 21.70
CA LYS A 4 10.57 6.78 21.01
C LYS A 4 10.72 6.70 19.49
N GLN A 5 11.96 6.57 19.01
CA GLN A 5 12.31 6.54 17.59
C GLN A 5 11.74 5.30 16.86
N LEU A 6 11.79 4.12 17.50
CA LEU A 6 11.23 2.87 16.96
C LEU A 6 9.71 2.90 16.77
N ASN A 7 8.99 3.72 17.54
CA ASN A 7 7.53 3.84 17.44
C ASN A 7 7.13 4.80 16.31
N GLU A 8 7.88 5.88 16.13
CA GLU A 8 7.69 6.86 15.05
C GLU A 8 7.94 6.22 13.68
N GLU A 9 9.00 5.41 13.54
CA GLU A 9 9.32 4.69 12.29
C GLU A 9 8.25 3.65 11.90
N ARG A 10 7.68 2.93 12.88
CA ARG A 10 6.58 1.99 12.62
C ARG A 10 5.28 2.68 12.26
N THR A 11 5.02 3.83 12.86
CA THR A 11 3.82 4.63 12.58
C THR A 11 3.91 5.25 11.19
N ALA A 12 5.07 5.84 10.84
CA ALA A 12 5.35 6.37 9.51
C ALA A 12 5.24 5.28 8.42
N SER A 13 5.79 4.09 8.67
CA SER A 13 5.66 2.94 7.76
C SER A 13 4.19 2.51 7.56
N SER A 14 3.35 2.66 8.59
CA SER A 14 1.92 2.35 8.51
C SER A 14 1.14 3.42 7.73
N GLU A 15 1.46 4.70 7.94
CA GLU A 15 0.87 5.82 7.21
C GLU A 15 1.20 5.76 5.71
N ASP A 16 2.45 5.43 5.37
CA ASP A 16 2.86 5.29 3.97
C ASP A 16 2.15 4.12 3.26
N VAL A 17 2.00 2.98 3.94
CA VAL A 17 1.25 1.83 3.43
C VAL A 17 -0.23 2.20 3.22
N GLN A 18 -0.84 2.92 4.16
CA GLN A 18 -2.21 3.42 4.03
C GLN A 18 -2.35 4.43 2.89
N ALA A 19 -1.37 5.33 2.71
CA ALA A 19 -1.36 6.31 1.64
C ALA A 19 -1.29 5.64 0.26
N VAL A 20 -0.48 4.58 0.11
CA VAL A 20 -0.40 3.80 -1.13
C VAL A 20 -1.75 3.11 -1.44
N ILE A 21 -2.40 2.51 -0.44
CA ILE A 21 -3.74 1.92 -0.60
C ILE A 21 -4.75 3.00 -1.00
N GLY A 22 -4.77 4.14 -0.31
CA GLY A 22 -5.66 5.27 -0.60
C GLY A 22 -5.48 5.80 -2.02
N ARG A 23 -4.23 5.87 -2.51
CA ARG A 23 -3.93 6.26 -3.89
C ARG A 23 -4.50 5.27 -4.90
N VAL A 24 -4.28 3.97 -4.71
CA VAL A 24 -4.82 2.93 -5.61
C VAL A 24 -6.34 2.98 -5.66
N VAL A 25 -7.00 3.05 -4.50
CA VAL A 25 -8.47 3.14 -4.41
C VAL A 25 -8.96 4.41 -5.12
N SER A 26 -8.31 5.54 -4.90
CA SER A 26 -8.66 6.80 -5.59
C SER A 26 -8.55 6.67 -7.11
N SER A 27 -7.49 6.02 -7.62
CA SER A 27 -7.33 5.76 -9.06
C SER A 27 -8.43 4.87 -9.62
N LEU A 28 -8.87 3.85 -8.89
CA LEU A 28 -10.00 3.01 -9.30
C LEU A 28 -11.31 3.80 -9.37
N ILE A 29 -11.58 4.64 -8.35
CA ILE A 29 -12.77 5.51 -8.31
C ILE A 29 -12.77 6.47 -9.51
N ILE A 30 -11.65 7.15 -9.76
CA ILE A 30 -11.52 8.10 -10.88
C ILE A 30 -11.72 7.38 -12.23
N ALA A 31 -11.25 6.13 -12.35
CA ALA A 31 -11.43 5.32 -13.55
C ALA A 31 -12.85 4.70 -13.68
N GLY A 32 -13.75 4.94 -12.71
CA GLY A 32 -15.08 4.33 -12.68
C GLY A 32 -15.05 2.81 -12.50
N LYS A 33 -13.95 2.26 -11.96
CA LYS A 33 -13.79 0.83 -11.73
C LYS A 33 -14.35 0.41 -10.37
N PRO A 34 -14.85 -0.83 -10.24
CA PRO A 34 -15.25 -1.37 -8.94
C PRO A 34 -14.10 -1.41 -7.94
N ILE A 35 -14.42 -1.15 -6.66
CA ILE A 35 -13.45 -1.22 -5.56
C ILE A 35 -13.53 -2.60 -4.91
N TYR A 36 -12.86 -3.57 -5.54
CA TYR A 36 -12.71 -4.93 -5.01
C TYR A 36 -11.28 -5.18 -4.53
N LEU A 37 -11.13 -6.06 -3.53
CA LEU A 37 -9.82 -6.39 -2.97
C LEU A 37 -8.86 -6.94 -4.06
N GLN A 38 -9.39 -7.70 -5.01
CA GLN A 38 -8.65 -8.22 -6.16
C GLN A 38 -8.12 -7.11 -7.07
N GLU A 39 -8.95 -6.09 -7.34
CA GLU A 39 -8.57 -4.95 -8.19
C GLU A 39 -7.51 -4.07 -7.50
N ILE A 40 -7.67 -3.85 -6.19
CA ILE A 40 -6.68 -3.14 -5.37
C ILE A 40 -5.36 -3.91 -5.37
N ALA A 41 -5.38 -5.23 -5.14
CA ALA A 41 -4.20 -6.09 -5.16
C ALA A 41 -3.48 -6.07 -6.51
N ALA A 42 -4.23 -6.18 -7.62
CA ALA A 42 -3.67 -6.13 -8.96
C ALA A 42 -2.98 -4.78 -9.24
N MET A 43 -3.61 -3.67 -8.86
CA MET A 43 -3.02 -2.33 -9.03
C MET A 43 -1.80 -2.09 -8.13
N LEU A 44 -1.81 -2.57 -6.89
CA LEU A 44 -0.65 -2.51 -6.00
C LEU A 44 0.54 -3.28 -6.57
N MET A 45 0.29 -4.48 -7.11
CA MET A 45 1.32 -5.30 -7.74
C MET A 45 1.87 -4.65 -9.01
N HIS A 46 1.01 -4.04 -9.83
CA HIS A 46 1.43 -3.28 -11.00
C HIS A 46 2.33 -2.09 -10.60
N GLN A 47 1.92 -1.27 -9.62
CA GLN A 47 2.74 -0.16 -9.12
C GLN A 47 4.06 -0.62 -8.51
N ALA A 48 4.09 -1.75 -7.79
CA ALA A 48 5.33 -2.31 -7.23
C ALA A 48 6.32 -2.75 -8.32
N ASN A 49 5.82 -3.22 -9.46
CA ASN A 49 6.65 -3.65 -10.60
C ASN A 49 7.19 -2.46 -11.40
N GLU A 50 6.43 -1.37 -11.50
CA GLU A 50 6.84 -0.15 -12.20
C GLU A 50 7.62 0.84 -11.32
N ALA A 51 7.58 0.68 -10.00
CA ALA A 51 8.24 1.57 -9.06
C ALA A 51 9.77 1.54 -9.23
N THR A 52 10.33 2.71 -9.57
CA THR A 52 11.78 2.95 -9.55
C THR A 52 12.29 3.31 -8.17
N ASP A 53 11.40 3.81 -7.29
CA ASP A 53 11.71 4.10 -5.89
C ASP A 53 11.59 2.81 -5.03
N PRO A 54 12.67 2.37 -4.36
CA PRO A 54 12.64 1.22 -3.47
C PRO A 54 11.67 1.38 -2.29
N GLY A 55 11.46 2.60 -1.79
CA GLY A 55 10.52 2.89 -0.69
C GLY A 55 9.08 2.62 -1.11
N LEU A 56 8.66 3.23 -2.22
CA LEU A 56 7.36 2.98 -2.82
C LEU A 56 7.14 1.49 -3.14
N LYS A 57 8.13 0.82 -3.73
CA LYS A 57 8.03 -0.63 -4.01
C LYS A 57 7.77 -1.43 -2.74
N LYS A 58 8.52 -1.16 -1.67
CA LYS A 58 8.33 -1.81 -0.37
C LYS A 58 6.92 -1.58 0.17
N HIS A 59 6.45 -0.34 0.19
CA HIS A 59 5.12 0.00 0.71
C HIS A 59 3.99 -0.63 -0.12
N CYS A 60 4.12 -0.71 -1.45
CA CYS A 60 3.17 -1.43 -2.30
C CYS A 60 3.11 -2.93 -1.98
N LEU A 61 4.26 -3.58 -1.71
CA LEU A 61 4.31 -5.00 -1.36
C LEU A 61 3.76 -5.26 0.04
N GLU A 62 4.01 -4.37 1.01
CA GLU A 62 3.40 -4.45 2.35
C GLU A 62 1.89 -4.26 2.30
N ALA A 63 1.41 -3.28 1.53
CA ALA A 63 -0.02 -3.09 1.26
C ALA A 63 -0.64 -4.34 0.61
N LEU A 64 0.03 -4.93 -0.38
CA LEU A 64 -0.45 -6.14 -1.05
C LEU A 64 -0.63 -7.30 -0.06
N ARG A 65 0.32 -7.48 0.87
CA ARG A 65 0.22 -8.49 1.91
C ARG A 65 -0.99 -8.27 2.83
N LEU A 66 -1.23 -7.03 3.26
CA LEU A 66 -2.39 -6.69 4.09
C LEU A 66 -3.73 -6.96 3.38
N ILE A 67 -3.81 -6.70 2.08
CA ILE A 67 -5.01 -6.98 1.28
C ILE A 67 -5.18 -8.49 1.11
N ALA A 68 -4.11 -9.24 0.84
CA ALA A 68 -4.16 -10.69 0.73
C ALA A 68 -4.60 -11.36 2.04
N ASP A 69 -4.12 -10.86 3.19
CA ASP A 69 -4.53 -11.34 4.52
C ASP A 69 -6.03 -11.14 4.77
N LYS A 70 -6.66 -10.14 4.13
CA LYS A 70 -8.12 -9.88 4.21
C LYS A 70 -8.96 -10.71 3.24
N MET A 71 -8.34 -11.35 2.25
CA MET A 71 -9.02 -12.19 1.26
C MET A 71 -9.16 -13.65 1.71
N ASN A 72 -8.39 -14.06 2.73
CA ASN A 72 -8.51 -15.35 3.41
C ASN A 72 -9.56 -15.31 4.53
#